data_AF-A0A537MB77-F1
#
_entry.id   AF-A0A537MB77-F1
#
_cell.length_a   1.000
_cell.length_b   1.000
_cell.length_c   1.000
_cell.angle_alpha   90.00
_cell.angle_beta   90.00
_cell.angle_gamma   90.00
#
_symmetry.space_group_name_H-M   'P 1'
#
loop_
_entity.id
_entity.type
_entity.pdbx_description
1 polymer ?
#
loop_
_entity_poly.entity_id
_entity_poly.type
_entity_poly.pdbx_seq_one_letter_code
_entity_poly.pdbx_strand_id
1 'polypeptide(L)'
;MRHLWALLLTTLLAGSVSLSAQVPSCSRPVQRPFRIFDATAYIGRPDFSRYGIEPIHIVDRGIWPDGRRSGPPDPALVRRYVEGLPRDNAPIVLDFEQYDLTGSDQAAGTARADLTAIAAAFRAAAPRRPIGFYSIVPIADSVRPLAGAGSPPYREWQRQNDRMRSIQSRVDFLFPPAYTINQDRRSWETMAASQICEARRLSSKPVYVFLWPEFHEASSLSGQYLDADFWRQQLETAYRLADGVVIFGGYDIRANHPRPWNPNAPWYAPTLDFIRERMEAGR
;
A
#
# COMPACT_ATOMS: atom_id res chain seq x y z
N MET A 1 18.87 -61.88 49.72
CA MET A 1 19.52 -61.28 48.54
C MET A 1 18.40 -60.79 47.62
N ARG A 2 18.15 -59.47 47.56
CA ARG A 2 17.02 -58.86 46.86
C ARG A 2 17.50 -58.21 45.56
N HIS A 3 16.80 -58.49 44.47
CA HIS A 3 17.07 -58.06 43.11
C HIS A 3 16.84 -56.55 42.91
N LEU A 4 17.76 -55.92 42.18
CA LEU A 4 17.67 -54.55 41.64
C LEU A 4 16.94 -54.59 40.29
N TRP A 5 15.89 -53.78 40.15
CA TRP A 5 15.30 -53.41 38.86
C TRP A 5 15.69 -51.96 38.55
N ALA A 6 16.36 -51.74 37.42
CA ALA A 6 16.65 -50.42 36.88
C ALA A 6 15.54 -50.02 35.90
N LEU A 7 14.85 -48.91 36.17
CA LEU A 7 13.97 -48.25 35.20
C LEU A 7 14.81 -47.28 34.36
N LEU A 8 14.87 -47.53 33.06
CA LEU A 8 15.30 -46.57 32.05
C LEU A 8 14.10 -45.67 31.72
N LEU A 9 14.21 -44.38 32.07
CA LEU A 9 13.29 -43.35 31.62
C LEU A 9 13.81 -42.77 30.29
N THR A 10 13.15 -43.11 29.18
CA THR A 10 13.38 -42.49 27.88
C THR A 10 12.56 -41.21 27.79
N THR A 11 13.20 -40.06 27.92
CA THR A 11 12.58 -38.75 27.68
C THR A 11 12.49 -38.46 26.18
N LEU A 12 11.29 -38.57 25.60
CA LEU A 12 10.98 -38.00 24.30
C LEU A 12 10.85 -36.48 24.44
N LEU A 13 11.87 -35.75 23.96
CA LEU A 13 11.78 -34.31 23.70
C LEU A 13 10.94 -34.09 22.43
N ALA A 14 9.64 -33.90 22.61
CA ALA A 14 8.79 -33.30 21.58
C ALA A 14 9.19 -31.81 21.44
N GLY A 15 10.10 -31.52 20.52
CA GLY A 15 10.42 -30.15 20.13
C GLY A 15 9.20 -29.55 19.41
N SER A 16 8.46 -28.70 20.10
CA SER A 16 7.48 -27.79 19.48
C SER A 16 8.24 -26.80 18.62
N VAL A 17 8.39 -27.10 17.33
CA VAL A 17 8.79 -26.11 16.33
C VAL A 17 7.63 -25.12 16.23
N SER A 18 7.74 -23.99 16.94
CA SER A 18 6.88 -22.84 16.71
C SER A 18 7.11 -22.37 15.28
N LEU A 19 6.22 -22.75 14.36
CA LEU A 19 6.12 -22.18 13.02
C LEU A 19 5.66 -20.73 13.15
N SER A 20 6.56 -19.83 13.56
CA SER A 20 6.31 -18.41 13.36
C SER A 20 6.27 -18.18 11.85
N ALA A 21 5.17 -17.65 11.33
CA ALA A 21 5.07 -17.29 9.92
C ALA A 21 6.29 -16.42 9.54
N GLN A 22 7.05 -16.89 8.55
CA GLN A 22 8.22 -16.20 8.08
C GLN A 22 7.77 -15.00 7.24
N VAL A 23 8.37 -13.83 7.47
CA VAL A 23 8.09 -12.63 6.66
C VAL A 23 8.43 -12.96 5.20
N PRO A 24 7.48 -12.82 4.25
CA PRO A 24 7.77 -13.09 2.85
C PRO A 24 8.92 -12.23 2.36
N SER A 25 9.77 -12.81 1.50
CA SER A 25 10.87 -12.10 0.88
C SER A 25 10.65 -12.03 -0.61
N CYS A 26 10.56 -10.81 -1.12
CA CYS A 26 10.79 -10.45 -2.50
C CYS A 26 11.86 -9.36 -2.52
N SER A 27 12.39 -9.03 -3.68
CA SER A 27 13.40 -7.98 -3.79
C SER A 27 12.93 -6.88 -4.71
N ARG A 28 13.19 -5.63 -4.32
CA ARG A 28 13.09 -4.50 -5.24
C ARG A 28 13.97 -4.77 -6.48
N PRO A 29 13.48 -4.54 -7.71
CA PRO A 29 14.33 -4.57 -8.89
C PRO A 29 15.50 -3.57 -8.74
N VAL A 30 16.74 -4.06 -8.87
CA VAL A 30 17.96 -3.25 -8.67
C VAL A 30 18.04 -2.04 -9.61
N GLN A 31 17.37 -2.11 -10.76
CA GLN A 31 17.49 -1.11 -11.83
C GLN A 31 16.62 0.16 -11.66
N ARG A 32 15.78 0.25 -10.61
CA ARG A 32 14.89 1.41 -10.42
C ARG A 32 15.30 2.25 -9.21
N PRO A 33 15.40 3.58 -9.35
CA PRO A 33 15.60 4.45 -8.20
C PRO A 33 14.40 4.38 -7.27
N PHE A 34 14.65 4.45 -5.97
CA PHE A 34 13.59 4.57 -4.98
C PHE A 34 12.96 5.95 -5.06
N ARG A 35 11.63 6.04 -5.11
CA ARG A 35 10.90 7.32 -5.20
C ARG A 35 10.02 7.52 -3.96
N ILE A 36 9.88 8.76 -3.53
CA ILE A 36 8.99 9.14 -2.44
C ILE A 36 8.00 10.14 -3.00
N PHE A 37 6.71 9.87 -2.82
CA PHE A 37 5.64 10.77 -3.20
C PHE A 37 4.95 11.36 -1.98
N ASP A 38 4.62 12.64 -2.06
CA ASP A 38 3.80 13.33 -1.07
C ASP A 38 2.34 13.37 -1.52
N ALA A 39 1.51 12.58 -0.86
CA ALA A 39 0.06 12.60 -0.98
C ALA A 39 -0.61 13.15 0.30
N THR A 40 0.15 13.85 1.15
CA THR A 40 -0.41 14.42 2.38
C THR A 40 -1.33 15.60 2.08
N ALA A 41 -2.20 15.97 3.02
CA ALA A 41 -3.12 17.10 2.88
C ALA A 41 -2.74 18.31 3.75
N TYR A 42 -1.62 18.27 4.47
CA TYR A 42 -1.27 19.29 5.46
C TYR A 42 -1.25 20.72 4.90
N ILE A 43 -1.89 21.65 5.63
CA ILE A 43 -1.86 23.09 5.33
C ILE A 43 -0.55 23.70 5.83
N GLY A 44 0.10 24.53 5.01
CA GLY A 44 1.31 25.25 5.41
C GLY A 44 2.56 24.38 5.49
N ARG A 45 2.54 23.20 4.87
CA ARG A 45 3.75 22.37 4.73
C ARG A 45 4.80 23.06 3.85
N PRO A 46 6.10 22.83 4.09
CA PRO A 46 7.14 23.34 3.22
C PRO A 46 7.12 22.62 1.87
N ASP A 47 7.82 23.18 0.88
CA ASP A 47 8.09 22.45 -0.36
C ASP A 47 9.08 21.30 -0.10
N PHE A 48 8.63 20.07 -0.34
CA PHE A 48 9.45 18.88 -0.17
C PHE A 48 10.25 18.49 -1.42
N SER A 49 10.08 19.19 -2.55
CA SER A 49 10.84 18.94 -3.78
C SER A 49 12.35 19.05 -3.57
N ARG A 50 12.77 19.92 -2.64
CA ARG A 50 14.17 20.07 -2.20
C ARG A 50 14.79 18.81 -1.60
N TYR A 51 13.96 17.87 -1.13
CA TYR A 51 14.38 16.58 -0.60
C TYR A 51 14.16 15.43 -1.60
N GLY A 52 13.80 15.75 -2.85
CA GLY A 52 13.47 14.74 -3.85
C GLY A 52 12.13 14.03 -3.60
N ILE A 53 11.25 14.59 -2.77
CA ILE A 53 9.88 14.10 -2.60
C ILE A 53 9.01 14.70 -3.69
N GLU A 54 8.38 13.85 -4.47
CA GLU A 54 7.64 14.22 -5.68
C GLU A 54 6.13 14.40 -5.37
N PRO A 55 5.42 15.29 -6.07
CA PRO A 55 3.96 15.36 -5.96
C PRO A 55 3.30 14.10 -6.54
N ILE A 56 2.11 13.77 -6.02
CA ILE A 56 1.18 12.80 -6.60
C ILE A 56 -0.25 13.25 -6.29
N HIS A 57 -1.19 12.96 -7.20
CA HIS A 57 -2.58 13.41 -7.05
C HIS A 57 -3.51 12.22 -6.88
N ILE A 58 -4.28 12.21 -5.80
CA ILE A 58 -5.29 11.19 -5.56
C ILE A 58 -6.62 11.69 -6.13
N VAL A 59 -7.26 10.82 -6.90
CA VAL A 59 -8.57 11.05 -7.49
C VAL A 59 -9.51 9.99 -6.99
N ASP A 60 -10.55 10.45 -6.31
CA ASP A 60 -11.58 9.61 -5.76
C ASP A 60 -12.90 9.80 -6.55
N ARG A 61 -14.01 9.57 -5.86
CA ARG A 61 -15.39 9.49 -6.34
C ARG A 61 -15.91 10.74 -7.08
N GLY A 62 -15.15 11.84 -7.16
CA GLY A 62 -15.54 13.11 -7.81
C GLY A 62 -15.69 13.09 -9.34
N ILE A 63 -15.59 11.94 -10.01
CA ILE A 63 -15.72 11.81 -11.47
C ILE A 63 -17.12 11.39 -11.95
N TRP A 64 -18.06 11.16 -11.04
CA TRP A 64 -19.46 10.88 -11.36
C TRP A 64 -20.37 12.04 -10.92
N PRO A 65 -21.52 12.22 -11.58
CA PRO A 65 -22.54 13.15 -11.10
C PRO A 65 -23.13 12.66 -9.77
N ASP A 66 -23.74 13.59 -9.02
CA ASP A 66 -24.30 13.34 -7.69
C ASP A 66 -25.16 12.07 -7.64
N GLY A 67 -24.91 11.25 -6.61
CA GLY A 67 -25.65 10.01 -6.34
C GLY A 67 -25.12 8.77 -7.08
N ARG A 68 -24.41 8.91 -8.21
CA ARG A 68 -23.72 7.78 -8.86
C ARG A 68 -22.29 7.65 -8.34
N ARG A 69 -21.87 6.43 -8.02
CA ARG A 69 -20.53 6.17 -7.47
C ARG A 69 -19.80 5.00 -8.13
N SER A 70 -20.36 4.40 -9.17
CA SER A 70 -19.80 3.20 -9.82
C SER A 70 -20.23 3.09 -11.30
N GLY A 71 -19.62 2.13 -12.00
CA GLY A 71 -19.83 1.89 -13.42
C GLY A 71 -18.89 2.73 -14.30
N PRO A 72 -19.07 2.67 -15.62
CA PRO A 72 -18.24 3.46 -16.54
C PRO A 72 -18.40 4.96 -16.25
N PRO A 73 -17.30 5.74 -16.20
CA PRO A 73 -17.37 7.18 -15.98
C PRO A 73 -17.75 7.92 -17.26
N ASP A 74 -18.28 9.13 -17.11
CA ASP A 74 -18.43 10.06 -18.24
C ASP A 74 -17.03 10.63 -18.62
N PRO A 75 -16.55 10.41 -19.85
CA PRO A 75 -15.25 10.94 -20.28
C PRO A 75 -15.11 12.46 -20.16
N ALA A 76 -16.21 13.22 -20.28
CA ALA A 76 -16.19 14.67 -20.14
C ALA A 76 -15.94 15.09 -18.68
N LEU A 77 -16.53 14.38 -17.72
CA LEU A 77 -16.29 14.63 -16.30
C LEU A 77 -14.86 14.26 -15.89
N VAL A 78 -14.34 13.14 -16.38
CA VAL A 78 -12.93 12.75 -16.17
C VAL A 78 -11.99 13.80 -16.74
N ARG A 79 -12.26 14.31 -17.96
CA ARG A 79 -11.46 15.37 -18.57
C ARG A 79 -11.49 16.65 -17.73
N ARG A 80 -12.68 17.10 -17.32
CA ARG A 80 -12.83 18.29 -16.49
C ARG A 80 -12.09 18.15 -15.17
N TYR A 81 -12.12 16.96 -14.56
CA TYR A 81 -11.36 16.67 -13.35
C TYR A 81 -9.85 16.81 -13.61
N VAL A 82 -9.34 16.15 -14.65
CA VAL A 82 -7.92 16.22 -15.05
C VAL A 82 -7.46 17.65 -15.33
N GLU A 83 -8.30 18.46 -16.00
CA GLU A 83 -8.03 19.87 -16.29
C GLU A 83 -7.91 20.74 -15.02
N GLY A 84 -8.56 20.33 -13.92
CA GLY A 84 -8.48 20.99 -12.62
C GLY A 84 -7.23 20.63 -11.81
N LEU A 85 -6.50 19.58 -12.19
CA LEU A 85 -5.26 19.21 -11.50
C LEU A 85 -4.11 20.16 -11.86
N PRO A 86 -3.10 20.32 -10.96
CA PRO A 86 -1.88 21.03 -11.28
C PRO A 86 -1.18 20.54 -12.55
N ARG A 87 -0.57 21.45 -13.29
CA ARG A 87 0.15 21.18 -14.56
C ARG A 87 1.59 20.71 -14.31
N ASP A 88 1.76 19.73 -13.44
CA ASP A 88 3.07 19.21 -12.97
C ASP A 88 3.45 17.84 -13.57
N ASN A 89 2.59 17.26 -14.42
CA ASN A 89 2.70 15.89 -14.96
C ASN A 89 2.83 14.78 -13.89
N ALA A 90 2.55 15.08 -12.63
CA ALA A 90 2.67 14.13 -11.53
C ALA A 90 1.73 12.93 -11.75
N PRO A 91 2.07 11.75 -11.21
CA PRO A 91 1.20 10.59 -11.31
C PRO A 91 -0.18 10.83 -10.69
N ILE A 92 -1.16 10.07 -11.17
CA ILE A 92 -2.54 10.09 -10.68
C ILE A 92 -2.86 8.74 -10.05
N VAL A 93 -3.23 8.76 -8.78
CA VAL A 93 -3.74 7.61 -8.04
C VAL A 93 -5.26 7.58 -8.20
N LEU A 94 -5.77 6.45 -8.67
CA LEU A 94 -7.19 6.23 -8.89
C LEU A 94 -7.75 5.45 -7.69
N ASP A 95 -8.44 6.16 -6.81
CA ASP A 95 -8.94 5.65 -5.53
C ASP A 95 -10.44 5.31 -5.61
N PHE A 96 -10.72 4.15 -6.21
CA PHE A 96 -12.08 3.67 -6.49
C PHE A 96 -12.34 2.32 -5.81
N GLU A 97 -12.47 2.35 -4.48
CA GLU A 97 -12.55 1.14 -3.65
C GLU A 97 -13.96 0.57 -3.49
N GLN A 98 -14.97 1.18 -4.10
CA GLN A 98 -16.37 0.76 -3.96
C GLN A 98 -16.72 -0.56 -4.66
N TYR A 99 -15.80 -1.16 -5.41
CA TYR A 99 -16.04 -2.35 -6.20
C TYR A 99 -15.82 -3.63 -5.39
N ASP A 100 -16.71 -4.60 -5.53
CA ASP A 100 -16.51 -5.94 -4.98
C ASP A 100 -15.55 -6.75 -5.86
N LEU A 101 -14.30 -6.85 -5.40
CA LEU A 101 -13.24 -7.60 -6.08
C LEU A 101 -13.12 -9.05 -5.61
N THR A 102 -13.78 -9.39 -4.49
CA THR A 102 -13.56 -10.64 -3.75
C THR A 102 -14.76 -11.57 -3.77
N GLY A 103 -15.93 -11.07 -4.21
CA GLY A 103 -17.16 -11.83 -4.35
C GLY A 103 -17.17 -12.79 -5.55
N SER A 104 -18.34 -12.93 -6.16
CA SER A 104 -18.54 -13.88 -7.26
C SER A 104 -17.73 -13.50 -8.51
N ASP A 105 -17.48 -14.48 -9.39
CA ASP A 105 -16.80 -14.23 -10.66
C ASP A 105 -17.52 -13.19 -11.53
N GLN A 106 -18.85 -13.13 -11.44
CA GLN A 106 -19.64 -12.10 -12.11
C GLN A 106 -19.39 -10.71 -11.53
N ALA A 107 -19.39 -10.57 -10.19
CA ALA A 107 -19.15 -9.29 -9.52
C ALA A 107 -17.73 -8.77 -9.83
N ALA A 108 -16.71 -9.62 -9.67
CA ALA A 108 -15.33 -9.28 -10.01
C ALA A 108 -15.15 -8.99 -11.51
N GLY A 109 -15.89 -9.69 -12.37
CA GLY A 109 -15.92 -9.45 -13.82
C GLY A 109 -16.44 -8.05 -14.16
N THR A 110 -17.55 -7.64 -13.55
CA THR A 110 -18.12 -6.29 -13.69
C THR A 110 -17.16 -5.22 -13.16
N ALA A 111 -16.63 -5.40 -11.96
CA ALA A 111 -15.65 -4.49 -11.36
C ALA A 111 -14.44 -4.27 -12.29
N ARG A 112 -13.90 -5.36 -12.85
CA ARG A 112 -12.77 -5.31 -13.78
C ARG A 112 -13.11 -4.55 -15.08
N ALA A 113 -14.33 -4.70 -15.59
CA ALA A 113 -14.77 -3.95 -16.77
C ALA A 113 -14.85 -2.46 -16.47
N ASP A 114 -15.43 -2.08 -15.33
CA ASP A 114 -15.57 -0.68 -14.91
C ASP A 114 -14.22 -0.03 -14.64
N LEU A 115 -13.33 -0.69 -13.89
CA LEU A 115 -11.97 -0.22 -13.64
C LEU A 115 -11.18 -0.08 -14.95
N THR A 116 -11.39 -0.96 -15.92
CA THR A 116 -10.79 -0.81 -17.26
C THR A 116 -11.30 0.44 -17.98
N ALA A 117 -12.60 0.71 -17.91
CA ALA A 117 -13.20 1.91 -18.50
C ALA A 117 -12.69 3.20 -17.82
N ILE A 118 -12.53 3.19 -16.50
CA ILE A 118 -11.95 4.30 -15.73
C ILE A 118 -10.52 4.56 -16.20
N ALA A 119 -9.65 3.55 -16.22
CA ALA A 119 -8.26 3.72 -16.66
C ALA A 119 -8.17 4.25 -18.10
N ALA A 120 -9.03 3.77 -18.99
CA ALA A 120 -9.10 4.26 -20.37
C ALA A 120 -9.50 5.74 -20.44
N ALA A 121 -10.49 6.17 -19.66
CA ALA A 121 -10.92 7.57 -19.61
C ALA A 121 -9.81 8.50 -19.12
N PHE A 122 -9.09 8.13 -18.04
CA PHE A 122 -7.96 8.91 -17.55
C PHE A 122 -6.81 8.94 -18.54
N ARG A 123 -6.50 7.82 -19.22
CA ARG A 123 -5.47 7.80 -20.26
C ARG A 123 -5.81 8.73 -21.43
N ALA A 124 -7.08 8.78 -21.83
CA ALA A 124 -7.54 9.67 -22.89
C ALA A 124 -7.48 11.15 -22.47
N ALA A 125 -7.82 11.47 -21.22
CA ALA A 125 -7.77 12.82 -20.69
C ALA A 125 -6.35 13.34 -20.38
N ALA A 126 -5.44 12.45 -19.95
CA ALA A 126 -4.10 12.79 -19.51
C ALA A 126 -3.04 11.81 -20.06
N PRO A 127 -2.81 11.73 -21.38
CA PRO A 127 -2.00 10.68 -22.00
C PRO A 127 -0.54 10.63 -21.51
N ARG A 128 -0.02 11.74 -21.00
CA ARG A 128 1.36 11.86 -20.50
C ARG A 128 1.50 11.64 -18.99
N ARG A 129 0.40 11.58 -18.23
CA ARG A 129 0.44 11.40 -16.78
C ARG A 129 0.37 9.91 -16.46
N PRO A 130 1.31 9.38 -15.66
CA PRO A 130 1.20 8.00 -15.21
C PRO A 130 -0.02 7.81 -14.31
N ILE A 131 -0.67 6.66 -14.40
CA ILE A 131 -1.84 6.32 -13.56
C ILE A 131 -1.64 5.00 -12.82
N GLY A 132 -2.33 4.81 -11.69
CA GLY A 132 -2.44 3.52 -11.03
C GLY A 132 -3.58 3.49 -10.05
N PHE A 133 -4.19 2.31 -9.85
CA PHE A 133 -5.25 2.15 -8.87
C PHE A 133 -4.66 1.91 -7.48
N TYR A 134 -5.20 2.61 -6.49
CA TYR A 134 -5.02 2.27 -5.08
C TYR A 134 -5.76 0.96 -4.78
N SER A 135 -5.14 0.06 -4.00
CA SER A 135 -5.76 -1.16 -3.43
C SER A 135 -6.40 -2.19 -4.38
N ILE A 136 -6.25 -2.09 -5.71
CA ILE A 136 -6.85 -3.06 -6.68
C ILE A 136 -5.89 -4.18 -7.11
N VAL A 137 -4.64 -3.86 -7.43
CA VAL A 137 -3.62 -4.83 -7.87
C VAL A 137 -2.34 -4.61 -7.07
N PRO A 138 -2.14 -5.33 -5.96
CA PRO A 138 -3.03 -6.35 -5.42
C PRO A 138 -4.23 -5.75 -4.69
N ILE A 139 -5.26 -6.58 -4.52
CA ILE A 139 -6.41 -6.34 -3.65
C ILE A 139 -5.89 -6.18 -2.23
N ALA A 140 -6.17 -5.04 -1.59
CA ALA A 140 -5.73 -4.79 -0.22
C ALA A 140 -6.35 -5.80 0.77
N ASP A 141 -5.53 -6.32 1.68
CA ASP A 141 -5.99 -7.20 2.75
C ASP A 141 -5.05 -7.16 3.95
N SER A 142 -5.58 -6.90 5.14
CA SER A 142 -4.79 -6.76 6.36
C SER A 142 -4.72 -8.04 7.22
N VAL A 143 -5.46 -9.10 6.86
CA VAL A 143 -5.65 -10.29 7.69
C VAL A 143 -5.16 -11.56 7.00
N ARG A 144 -5.66 -11.87 5.80
CA ARG A 144 -5.30 -13.09 5.06
C ARG A 144 -3.80 -13.19 4.76
N PRO A 145 -3.07 -12.09 4.48
CA PRO A 145 -1.63 -12.13 4.37
C PRO A 145 -0.88 -12.66 5.60
N LEU A 146 -1.40 -12.40 6.81
CA LEU A 146 -0.78 -12.83 8.07
C LEU A 146 -0.85 -14.35 8.29
N ALA A 147 -1.80 -15.03 7.64
CA ALA A 147 -1.93 -16.48 7.73
C ALA A 147 -0.76 -17.23 7.04
N GLY A 148 0.07 -16.52 6.27
CA GLY A 148 1.26 -17.06 5.61
C GLY A 148 0.96 -17.73 4.26
N ALA A 149 1.98 -17.74 3.38
CA ALA A 149 1.83 -18.08 1.96
C ALA A 149 1.22 -19.47 1.66
N GLY A 150 1.46 -20.44 2.56
CA GLY A 150 0.94 -21.80 2.46
C GLY A 150 -0.46 -22.01 3.03
N SER A 151 -1.12 -20.98 3.55
CA SER A 151 -2.44 -21.12 4.17
C SER A 151 -3.59 -21.06 3.15
N PRO A 152 -4.73 -21.73 3.40
CA PRO A 152 -5.92 -21.58 2.56
C PRO A 152 -6.41 -20.13 2.40
N PRO A 153 -6.46 -19.28 3.45
CA PRO A 153 -6.85 -17.88 3.31
C PRO A 153 -5.92 -17.08 2.41
N TYR A 154 -4.60 -17.27 2.53
CA TYR A 154 -3.63 -16.60 1.67
C TYR A 154 -3.78 -17.01 0.21
N ARG A 155 -3.93 -18.32 -0.07
CA ARG A 155 -4.14 -18.81 -1.44
C ARG A 155 -5.45 -18.32 -2.05
N GLU A 156 -6.51 -18.19 -1.26
CA GLU A 156 -7.76 -17.60 -1.75
C GLU A 156 -7.56 -16.13 -2.13
N TRP A 157 -6.89 -15.35 -1.28
CA TRP A 157 -6.52 -13.98 -1.61
C TRP A 157 -5.67 -13.89 -2.89
N GLN A 158 -4.70 -14.78 -3.10
CA GLN A 158 -3.93 -14.83 -4.36
C GLN A 158 -4.79 -15.17 -5.58
N ARG A 159 -5.74 -16.12 -5.46
CA ARG A 159 -6.67 -16.43 -6.55
C ARG A 159 -7.53 -15.23 -6.94
N GLN A 160 -8.01 -14.48 -5.96
CA GLN A 160 -8.78 -13.25 -6.21
C GLN A 160 -7.92 -12.19 -6.91
N ASN A 161 -6.67 -12.04 -6.48
CA ASN A 161 -5.67 -11.20 -7.16
C ASN A 161 -5.40 -11.63 -8.60
N ASP A 162 -5.30 -12.94 -8.88
CA ASP A 162 -5.10 -13.46 -10.23
C ASP A 162 -6.24 -13.06 -11.17
N ARG A 163 -7.49 -13.01 -10.68
CA ARG A 163 -8.66 -12.55 -11.47
C ARG A 163 -8.57 -11.07 -11.87
N MET A 164 -7.92 -10.26 -11.03
CA MET A 164 -7.72 -8.83 -11.26
C MET A 164 -6.42 -8.52 -12.01
N ARG A 165 -5.56 -9.52 -12.21
CA ARG A 165 -4.21 -9.36 -12.81
C ARG A 165 -4.22 -8.54 -14.10
N SER A 166 -5.21 -8.70 -14.98
CA SER A 166 -5.23 -8.00 -16.28
C SER A 166 -5.32 -6.47 -16.15
N ILE A 167 -5.82 -5.92 -15.03
CA ILE A 167 -5.84 -4.47 -14.76
C ILE A 167 -4.43 -3.89 -14.78
N GLN A 168 -3.40 -4.67 -14.41
CA GLN A 168 -2.01 -4.20 -14.47
C GLN A 168 -1.66 -3.64 -15.84
N SER A 169 -2.21 -4.19 -16.94
CA SER A 169 -1.93 -3.73 -18.31
C SER A 169 -2.47 -2.33 -18.63
N ARG A 170 -3.39 -1.81 -17.81
CA ARG A 170 -4.08 -0.53 -17.99
C ARG A 170 -3.46 0.63 -17.22
N VAL A 171 -2.56 0.33 -16.28
CA VAL A 171 -1.93 1.30 -15.37
C VAL A 171 -0.42 1.38 -15.59
N ASP A 172 0.25 2.38 -15.07
CA ASP A 172 1.71 2.51 -15.10
C ASP A 172 2.36 1.99 -13.81
N PHE A 173 1.66 2.14 -12.68
CA PHE A 173 2.15 1.80 -11.34
C PHE A 173 1.13 0.96 -10.55
N LEU A 174 1.62 0.28 -9.53
CA LEU A 174 0.82 -0.44 -8.53
C LEU A 174 0.94 0.24 -7.16
N PHE A 175 -0.18 0.37 -6.45
CA PHE A 175 -0.26 1.09 -5.18
C PHE A 175 -0.85 0.23 -4.04
N PRO A 176 -0.14 -0.80 -3.56
CA PRO A 176 -0.58 -1.55 -2.37
C PRO A 176 -0.50 -0.65 -1.12
N PRO A 177 -1.55 -0.60 -0.28
CA PRO A 177 -1.47 0.05 1.03
C PRO A 177 -0.78 -0.83 2.07
N ALA A 178 -0.06 -0.25 3.00
CA ALA A 178 0.51 -0.96 4.15
C ALA A 178 0.24 -0.19 5.45
N TYR A 179 -1.02 0.16 5.68
CA TYR A 179 -1.42 0.93 6.85
C TYR A 179 -1.36 0.14 8.15
N THR A 180 -1.08 0.84 9.24
CA THR A 180 -0.84 0.26 10.56
C THR A 180 -2.13 0.19 11.35
N ILE A 181 -2.55 -1.01 11.76
CA ILE A 181 -3.80 -1.21 12.54
C ILE A 181 -3.55 -1.57 14.01
N ASN A 182 -2.31 -1.90 14.38
CA ASN A 182 -1.91 -2.22 15.75
C ASN A 182 -0.38 -2.01 15.92
N GLN A 183 0.11 -2.13 17.15
CA GLN A 183 1.53 -1.92 17.49
C GLN A 183 2.43 -3.13 17.21
N ASP A 184 1.90 -4.25 16.72
CA ASP A 184 2.71 -5.43 16.40
C ASP A 184 3.47 -5.19 15.09
N ARG A 185 4.72 -4.75 15.25
CA ARG A 185 5.63 -4.42 14.17
C ARG A 185 5.95 -5.61 13.26
N ARG A 186 5.99 -6.82 13.81
CA ARG A 186 6.29 -8.04 13.03
C ARG A 186 5.09 -8.46 12.21
N SER A 187 3.90 -8.38 12.78
CA SER A 187 2.66 -8.59 12.04
C SER A 187 2.51 -7.55 10.93
N TRP A 188 2.76 -6.26 11.23
CA TRP A 188 2.79 -5.20 10.21
C TRP A 188 3.77 -5.52 9.08
N GLU A 189 5.02 -5.90 9.40
CA GLU A 189 6.03 -6.21 8.38
C GLU A 189 5.61 -7.41 7.52
N THR A 190 5.03 -8.45 8.14
CA THR A 190 4.53 -9.63 7.43
C THR A 190 3.42 -9.26 6.44
N MET A 191 2.47 -8.44 6.88
CA MET A 191 1.38 -7.94 6.04
C MET A 191 1.90 -7.06 4.90
N ALA A 192 2.74 -6.08 5.21
CA ALA A 192 3.32 -5.16 4.22
C ALA A 192 4.13 -5.92 3.18
N ALA A 193 5.03 -6.81 3.61
CA ALA A 193 5.84 -7.62 2.71
C ALA A 193 4.97 -8.51 1.82
N SER A 194 3.94 -9.15 2.38
CA SER A 194 3.03 -9.99 1.61
C SER A 194 2.33 -9.22 0.50
N GLN A 195 1.80 -8.02 0.79
CA GLN A 195 1.13 -7.20 -0.22
C GLN A 195 2.10 -6.69 -1.29
N ILE A 196 3.30 -6.25 -0.90
CA ILE A 196 4.32 -5.82 -1.87
C ILE A 196 4.74 -6.98 -2.77
N CYS A 197 5.00 -8.15 -2.19
CA CYS A 197 5.43 -9.31 -2.96
C CYS A 197 4.31 -9.86 -3.85
N GLU A 198 3.05 -9.75 -3.45
CA GLU A 198 1.92 -10.08 -4.31
C GLU A 198 1.81 -9.12 -5.50
N ALA A 199 2.01 -7.81 -5.28
CA ALA A 199 2.10 -6.83 -6.36
C ALA A 199 3.17 -7.22 -7.40
N ARG A 200 4.34 -7.65 -6.91
CA ARG A 200 5.45 -8.13 -7.75
C ARG A 200 5.15 -9.43 -8.47
N ARG A 201 4.42 -10.36 -7.84
CA ARG A 201 3.99 -11.60 -8.49
C ARG A 201 3.07 -11.32 -9.67
N LEU A 202 2.22 -10.30 -9.54
CA LEU A 202 1.21 -9.95 -10.54
C LEU A 202 1.79 -9.15 -11.72
N SER A 203 2.79 -8.31 -11.51
CA SER A 203 3.37 -7.45 -12.55
C SER A 203 4.83 -7.04 -12.30
N SER A 204 5.54 -6.75 -13.40
CA SER A 204 6.89 -6.14 -13.36
C SER A 204 6.86 -4.61 -13.24
N LYS A 205 5.68 -3.97 -13.19
CA LYS A 205 5.53 -2.51 -13.09
C LYS A 205 6.07 -1.96 -11.76
N PRO A 206 6.36 -0.66 -11.69
CA PRO A 206 6.77 -0.06 -10.43
C PRO A 206 5.71 -0.21 -9.34
N VAL A 207 6.15 -0.53 -8.12
CA VAL A 207 5.30 -0.68 -6.93
C VAL A 207 5.65 0.44 -5.97
N TYR A 208 4.67 1.29 -5.65
CA TYR A 208 4.80 2.38 -4.70
C TYR A 208 3.84 2.16 -3.54
N VAL A 209 4.38 1.88 -2.36
CA VAL A 209 3.58 1.44 -1.21
C VAL A 209 2.98 2.65 -0.52
N PHE A 210 1.69 2.60 -0.26
CA PHE A 210 1.02 3.61 0.54
C PHE A 210 1.33 3.40 2.03
N LEU A 211 1.97 4.39 2.63
CA LEU A 211 2.24 4.45 4.06
C LEU A 211 1.53 5.65 4.66
N TRP A 212 1.08 5.50 5.91
CA TRP A 212 0.48 6.57 6.69
C TRP A 212 1.22 6.63 8.02
N PRO A 213 1.81 7.79 8.41
CA PRO A 213 2.50 7.94 9.69
C PRO A 213 1.61 7.85 10.93
N GLU A 214 0.35 7.44 10.78
CA GLU A 214 -0.62 7.29 11.87
C GLU A 214 -1.26 5.90 11.82
N PHE A 215 -1.83 5.48 12.95
CA PHE A 215 -2.68 4.31 12.97
C PHE A 215 -3.96 4.56 12.17
N HIS A 216 -4.29 3.58 11.34
CA HIS A 216 -5.50 3.55 10.52
C HIS A 216 -6.77 3.59 11.38
N GLU A 217 -7.88 4.00 10.78
CA GLU A 217 -9.17 4.16 11.48
C GLU A 217 -9.73 2.87 12.09
N ALA A 218 -9.33 1.73 11.53
CA ALA A 218 -9.66 0.40 12.06
C ALA A 218 -8.91 0.06 13.37
N SER A 219 -7.99 0.90 13.83
CA SER A 219 -7.22 0.72 15.06
C SER A 219 -7.88 1.39 16.26
N SER A 220 -7.69 0.82 17.46
CA SER A 220 -7.98 1.52 18.72
C SER A 220 -7.10 2.76 18.93
N LEU A 221 -5.98 2.87 18.22
CA LEU A 221 -5.07 4.01 18.23
C LEU A 221 -5.31 4.99 17.07
N SER A 222 -6.45 4.88 16.37
CA SER A 222 -6.80 5.67 15.19
C SER A 222 -6.38 7.15 15.29
N GLY A 223 -5.65 7.63 14.28
CA GLY A 223 -5.18 9.01 14.16
C GLY A 223 -3.99 9.38 15.05
N GLN A 224 -3.52 8.49 15.93
CA GLN A 224 -2.28 8.69 16.67
C GLN A 224 -1.08 8.44 15.76
N TYR A 225 -0.04 9.28 15.89
CA TYR A 225 1.21 9.05 15.17
C TYR A 225 1.86 7.74 15.60
N LEU A 226 2.52 7.10 14.65
CA LEU A 226 3.45 6.02 14.92
C LEU A 226 4.69 6.56 15.64
N ASP A 227 5.30 5.71 16.47
CA ASP A 227 6.62 5.99 17.01
C ASP A 227 7.64 6.18 15.86
N ALA A 228 8.59 7.10 16.06
CA ALA A 228 9.57 7.48 15.05
C ALA A 228 10.37 6.28 14.51
N ASP A 229 10.73 5.35 15.38
CA ASP A 229 11.46 4.13 15.03
C ASP A 229 10.58 3.10 14.30
N PHE A 230 9.28 3.04 14.62
CA PHE A 230 8.34 2.21 13.85
C PHE A 230 8.20 2.79 12.45
N TRP A 231 7.97 4.09 12.32
CA TRP A 231 7.92 4.75 11.02
C TRP A 231 9.20 4.51 10.20
N ARG A 232 10.37 4.63 10.83
CA ARG A 232 11.65 4.31 10.17
C ARG A 232 11.70 2.85 9.70
N GLN A 233 11.26 1.90 10.51
CA GLN A 233 11.16 0.49 10.09
C GLN A 233 10.26 0.33 8.86
N GLN A 234 9.16 1.10 8.76
CA GLN A 234 8.28 1.03 7.60
C GLN A 234 8.96 1.51 6.31
N LEU A 235 9.68 2.63 6.38
CA LEU A 235 10.47 3.15 5.26
C LEU A 235 11.56 2.16 4.82
N GLU A 236 12.30 1.57 5.76
CA GLU A 236 13.33 0.56 5.47
C GLU A 236 12.74 -0.71 4.84
N THR A 237 11.55 -1.12 5.29
CA THR A 237 10.82 -2.25 4.72
C THR A 237 10.41 -1.96 3.27
N ALA A 238 9.84 -0.79 3.02
CA ALA A 238 9.49 -0.37 1.67
C ALA A 238 10.74 -0.24 0.77
N TYR A 239 11.85 0.32 1.29
CA TYR A 239 13.10 0.44 0.55
C TYR A 239 13.63 -0.89 0.03
N ARG A 240 13.55 -1.94 0.86
CA ARG A 240 13.99 -3.30 0.52
C ARG A 240 13.10 -3.98 -0.53
N LEU A 241 11.79 -3.71 -0.50
CA LEU A 241 10.79 -4.53 -1.22
C LEU A 241 10.13 -3.82 -2.42
N ALA A 242 9.98 -2.50 -2.36
CA ALA A 242 9.20 -1.68 -3.30
C ALA A 242 10.06 -0.65 -4.05
N ASP A 243 9.56 -0.08 -5.15
CA ASP A 243 10.27 0.98 -5.90
C ASP A 243 10.10 2.36 -5.26
N GLY A 244 9.32 2.47 -4.19
CA GLY A 244 9.04 3.73 -3.56
C GLY A 244 7.90 3.67 -2.57
N VAL A 245 7.58 4.82 -2.00
CA VAL A 245 6.46 5.03 -1.08
C VAL A 245 5.62 6.22 -1.51
N VAL A 246 4.32 6.14 -1.23
CA VAL A 246 3.41 7.28 -1.21
C VAL A 246 3.08 7.56 0.26
N ILE A 247 3.44 8.75 0.74
CA ILE A 247 3.12 9.17 2.12
C ILE A 247 1.76 9.84 2.10
N PHE A 248 0.77 9.21 2.73
CA PHE A 248 -0.59 9.71 2.88
C PHE A 248 -0.81 10.28 4.29
N GLY A 249 -1.84 11.10 4.47
CA GLY A 249 -2.28 11.61 5.77
C GLY A 249 -2.42 13.12 5.83
N GLY A 250 -2.52 13.68 7.04
CA GLY A 250 -2.69 15.12 7.23
C GLY A 250 -4.10 15.65 6.98
N TYR A 251 -5.09 14.76 6.88
CA TYR A 251 -6.51 15.11 6.89
C TYR A 251 -7.14 14.71 8.23
N ASP A 252 -7.89 15.61 8.85
CA ASP A 252 -8.74 15.29 10.00
C ASP A 252 -10.09 14.81 9.47
N ILE A 253 -10.31 13.50 9.53
CA ILE A 253 -11.52 12.86 9.02
C ILE A 253 -12.74 13.23 9.85
N ARG A 254 -12.58 13.50 11.15
CA ARG A 254 -13.69 13.89 12.04
C ARG A 254 -14.12 15.33 11.80
N ALA A 255 -13.15 16.22 11.65
CA ALA A 255 -13.40 17.64 11.40
C ALA A 255 -13.61 17.97 9.91
N ASN A 256 -13.42 16.98 9.03
CA ASN A 256 -13.51 17.10 7.58
C ASN A 256 -12.69 18.29 7.03
N HIS A 257 -11.46 18.41 7.54
CA HIS A 257 -10.52 19.46 7.11
C HIS A 257 -9.08 18.96 7.07
N PRO A 258 -8.20 19.57 6.26
CA PRO A 258 -6.78 19.28 6.34
C PRO A 258 -6.14 19.90 7.58
N ARG A 259 -5.22 19.18 8.21
CA ARG A 259 -4.55 19.60 9.46
C ARG A 259 -3.42 20.59 9.17
N PRO A 260 -3.10 21.50 10.09
CA PRO A 260 -1.91 22.34 9.97
C PRO A 260 -0.64 21.48 10.01
N TRP A 261 0.36 21.89 9.25
CA TRP A 261 1.69 21.29 9.27
C TRP A 261 2.32 21.38 10.67
N ASN A 262 2.87 20.26 11.13
CA ASN A 262 3.66 20.21 12.36
C ASN A 262 5.11 19.81 12.02
N PRO A 263 6.09 20.73 12.11
CA PRO A 263 7.48 20.40 11.84
C PRO A 263 8.09 19.42 12.87
N ASN A 264 7.43 19.23 14.01
CA ASN A 264 7.82 18.29 15.06
C ASN A 264 7.03 16.97 14.98
N ALA A 265 6.33 16.70 13.87
CA ALA A 265 5.62 15.42 13.71
C ALA A 265 6.63 14.25 13.78
N PRO A 266 6.36 13.17 14.55
CA PRO A 266 7.32 12.10 14.82
C PRO A 266 7.89 11.40 13.57
N TRP A 267 7.15 11.44 12.47
CA TRP A 267 7.54 10.83 11.20
C TRP A 267 8.45 11.72 10.34
N TYR A 268 8.46 13.05 10.55
CA TYR A 268 9.11 13.98 9.63
C TYR A 268 10.63 13.86 9.66
N ALA A 269 11.25 14.00 10.84
CA ALA A 269 12.70 13.89 10.97
C ALA A 269 13.24 12.52 10.51
N PRO A 270 12.66 11.37 10.92
CA PRO A 270 13.11 10.07 10.42
C PRO A 270 12.97 9.89 8.90
N THR A 271 12.02 10.58 8.25
CA THR A 271 11.88 10.57 6.78
C THR A 271 13.06 11.28 6.12
N LEU A 272 13.45 12.45 6.64
CA LEU A 272 14.61 13.19 6.12
C LEU A 272 15.91 12.42 6.34
N ASP A 273 16.07 11.80 7.51
CA ASP A 273 17.21 10.93 7.81
C ASP A 273 17.29 9.74 6.85
N PHE A 274 16.16 9.08 6.60
CA PHE A 274 16.07 8.01 5.61
C PHE A 274 16.49 8.45 4.20
N ILE A 275 16.02 9.61 3.73
CA ILE A 275 16.38 10.14 2.41
C ILE A 275 17.90 10.34 2.31
N ARG A 276 18.48 11.01 3.30
CA ARG A 276 19.92 11.28 3.37
C ARG A 276 20.74 9.98 3.38
N GLU A 277 20.35 9.01 4.19
CA GLU A 277 21.10 7.76 4.35
C GLU A 277 20.93 6.75 3.21
N ARG A 278 19.76 6.72 2.56
CA ARG A 278 19.43 5.68 1.56
C ARG A 278 19.42 6.18 0.13
N MET A 279 19.17 7.47 -0.09
CA MET A 279 18.97 8.04 -1.43
C MET A 279 20.05 9.03 -1.84
N GLU A 280 20.74 9.65 -0.88
CA GLU A 280 21.84 10.59 -1.13
C GLU A 280 23.21 9.95 -0.92
N ALA A 281 23.39 9.11 0.11
CA ALA A 281 24.68 8.47 0.43
C ALA A 281 25.23 7.50 -0.64
N GLY A 282 24.48 7.25 -1.72
CA GLY A 282 24.90 6.44 -2.87
C GLY A 282 25.04 7.22 -4.18
N ARG A 283 24.99 8.55 -4.14
CA ARG A 283 25.32 9.44 -5.27
C ARG A 283 26.75 9.96 -5.12
#